data_AF-A0A7V4G923-F1
#
_entry.id   AF-A0A7V4G923-F1
#
_cell.length_a   1.000
_cell.length_b   1.000
_cell.length_c   1.000
_cell.angle_alpha   90.00
_cell.angle_beta   90.00
_cell.angle_gamma   90.00
#
_symmetry.space_group_name_H-M   'P 1'
#
loop_
_entity.id
_entity.type
_entity.pdbx_description
1 polymer ?
#
loop_
_entity_poly.entity_id
_entity_poly.type
_entity_poly.pdbx_seq_one_letter_code
_entity_poly.pdbx_strand_id
1 'polypeptide(L)' 'GMGLTTVHRIISDHQGDIRVDSSPGAGTTVSIMLPRWREG' A
#
# COMPACT_ATOMS: atom_id res chain seq x y z
N GLY A 1 -3.36 -2.32 -14.87
CA GLY A 1 -3.88 -3.18 -13.78
C GLY A 1 -2.80 -3.89 -12.97
N MET A 2 -1.69 -4.32 -13.57
CA MET A 2 -0.74 -5.22 -12.90
C MET A 2 0.04 -4.58 -11.74
N GLY A 3 0.37 -3.29 -11.81
CA GLY A 3 1.20 -2.62 -10.79
C GLY A 3 0.61 -2.66 -9.38
N LEU A 4 -0.68 -2.30 -9.22
CA LEU A 4 -1.31 -2.28 -7.91
C LEU A 4 -1.48 -3.69 -7.32
N THR A 5 -1.69 -4.70 -8.16
CA THR A 5 -1.72 -6.10 -7.73
C THR A 5 -0.36 -6.55 -7.18
N THR A 6 0.74 -6.18 -7.84
CA THR A 6 2.09 -6.46 -7.34
C THR A 6 2.35 -5.75 -6.02
N VAL A 7 1.99 -4.47 -5.92
CA VAL A 7 2.13 -3.68 -4.68
C VAL A 7 1.31 -4.30 -3.54
N HIS A 8 0.06 -4.70 -3.80
CA HIS A 8 -0.78 -5.34 -2.79
C HIS A 8 -0.16 -6.63 -2.26
N ARG A 9 0.41 -7.48 -3.14
CA ARG A 9 1.12 -8.69 -2.71
C ARG A 9 2.32 -8.36 -1.82
N ILE A 10 3.19 -7.46 -2.27
CA ILE A 10 4.38 -7.06 -1.49
C ILE A 10 3.96 -6.58 -0.09
N ILE A 11 2.97 -5.70 0.00
CA ILE A 11 2.52 -5.15 1.29
C ILE A 11 1.94 -6.26 2.17
N SER A 12 1.12 -7.15 1.61
CA SER A 12 0.53 -8.28 2.35
C SER A 12 1.59 -9.24 2.88
N ASP A 13 2.59 -9.58 2.06
CA ASP A 13 3.69 -10.47 2.42
C ASP A 13 4.54 -9.88 3.57
N HIS A 14 4.60 -8.55 3.67
CA HIS A 14 5.28 -7.83 4.74
C HIS A 14 4.37 -7.47 5.91
N GLN A 15 3.17 -8.06 5.99
CA GLN A 15 2.18 -7.81 7.05
C GLN A 15 1.80 -6.31 7.18
N GLY A 16 1.86 -5.59 6.06
CA GLY A 16 1.47 -4.21 5.97
C GLY A 16 0.02 -4.01 5.55
N ASP A 17 -0.35 -2.74 5.40
CA ASP A 17 -1.68 -2.29 5.02
C ASP A 17 -1.61 -1.23 3.91
N ILE A 18 -2.62 -1.19 3.03
CA ILE A 18 -2.74 -0.23 1.93
C ILE A 18 -4.13 0.40 1.92
N ARG A 19 -4.18 1.74 1.89
CA ARG A 19 -5.41 2.52 1.72
C ARG A 19 -5.34 3.35 0.45
N VAL A 20 -6.45 3.43 -0.28
CA VAL A 20 -6.58 4.22 -1.50
C VAL A 20 -7.75 5.16 -1.33
N ASP A 21 -7.45 6.46 -1.31
CA ASP A 21 -8.45 7.53 -1.25
C ASP A 21 -8.46 8.24 -2.61
N SER A 22 -9.57 8.13 -3.33
CA SER A 22 -9.73 8.75 -4.65
C SER A 22 -11.05 9.49 -4.72
N SER A 23 -11.05 10.66 -5.37
CA SER A 23 -12.24 11.44 -5.64
C SER A 23 -12.15 12.06 -7.03
N PRO A 24 -13.22 11.99 -7.86
CA PRO A 24 -13.21 12.56 -9.19
C PRO A 24 -12.81 14.04 -9.18
N GLY A 25 -11.83 14.41 -10.02
CA GLY A 25 -11.32 15.79 -10.10
C GLY A 25 -10.36 16.22 -8.98
N ALA A 26 -10.24 15.45 -7.89
CA ALA A 26 -9.29 15.72 -6.80
C ALA A 26 -8.01 14.85 -6.87
N GLY A 27 -8.03 13.80 -7.69
CA GLY A 27 -6.92 12.87 -7.84
C GLY A 27 -7.02 11.66 -6.91
N THR A 28 -5.89 11.02 -6.65
CA THR A 28 -5.80 9.78 -5.89
C THR A 28 -4.61 9.84 -4.94
N THR A 29 -4.85 9.52 -3.67
CA THR A 29 -3.81 9.33 -2.64
C THR A 29 -3.74 7.85 -2.29
N VAL A 30 -2.53 7.32 -2.22
CA VAL A 30 -2.27 5.94 -1.79
C VAL A 30 -1.39 5.98 -0.54
N SER A 31 -1.89 5.43 0.55
CA SER A 31 -1.20 5.37 1.84
C SER A 31 -0.77 3.93 2.13
N ILE A 32 0.49 3.74 2.47
CA ILE A 32 1.08 2.42 2.77
C ILE A 32 1.62 2.44 4.20
N MET A 33 1.26 1.44 5.00
CA MET A 33 1.78 1.25 6.34
C MET A 33 2.50 -0.11 6.41
N LEU A 34 3.74 -0.10 6.88
CA LEU A 34 4.54 -1.31 7.07
C LEU A 34 4.97 -1.43 8.55
N PRO A 35 5.05 -2.65 9.11
CA PRO A 35 5.68 -2.86 10.40
C PRO A 35 7.12 -2.34 10.41
N ARG A 36 7.55 -1.73 11.51
CA ARG A 36 8.95 -1.34 11.68
C ARG A 36 9.80 -2.60 11.81
N TRP A 37 10.79 -2.74 10.94
CA TRP A 37 11.82 -3.76 11.12
C TRP A 37 12.56 -3.51 12.44
N ARG A 38 12.79 -4.58 13.20
CA ARG A 38 13.66 -4.57 14.39
C ARG A 38 14.74 -5.60 14.18
N GLU A 39 15.98 -5.16 14.26
CA GLU A 39 17.15 -6.05 14.31
C GLU A 39 17.23 -6.68 15.71
N GLY A 40 17.65 -7.94 15.77
CA GLY A 40 17.88 -8.70 17.00
C GLY A 40 19.32 -9.17 17.07
#